data_AF-A0A7Y3IVA7-F1
#
_entry.id   AF-A0A7Y3IVA7-F1
#
_cell.length_a   1.000
_cell.length_b   1.000
_cell.length_c   1.000
_cell.angle_alpha   90.00
_cell.angle_beta   90.00
_cell.angle_gamma   90.00
#
_symmetry.space_group_name_H-M   'P 1'
#
loop_
_entity.id
_entity.type
_entity.pdbx_description
1 polymer ?
#
loop_
_entity_poly.entity_id
_entity_poly.type
_entity_poly.pdbx_seq_one_letter_code
_entity_poly.pdbx_strand_id
1 'polypeptide(L)' 'MWSGRTALITGATAGLGWEFAQQLAARGVHLCLVGRRLSLLQQHAADLSARYGVRSEVIALD' A
#
# COMPACT_ATOMS: atom_id res chain seq x y z
N MET A 1 15.25 11.92 1.70
CA MET A 1 14.80 11.07 0.58
C MET A 1 14.06 9.86 1.13
N TRP A 2 12.89 9.54 0.56
CA TRP A 2 12.06 8.40 0.98
C TRP A 2 12.22 7.16 0.07
N SER A 3 12.91 7.31 -1.08
CA SER A 3 13.16 6.25 -2.05
C SER A 3 13.87 5.04 -1.41
N GLY A 4 13.36 3.84 -1.68
CA GLY A 4 13.89 2.57 -1.16
C GLY A 4 13.45 2.20 0.26
N ARG A 5 12.65 3.02 0.94
CA ARG A 5 12.05 2.68 2.23
C ARG A 5 10.76 1.90 2.06
N THR A 6 10.37 1.15 3.09
CA THR A 6 9.06 0.47 3.18
C THR A 6 8.20 1.12 4.25
N ALA A 7 6.93 1.39 3.95
CA ALA A 7 5.94 1.89 4.90
C ALA A 7 4.89 0.80 5.20
N LEU A 8 4.62 0.58 6.48
CA LEU A 8 3.50 -0.23 6.96
C LEU A 8 2.27 0.67 7.14
N ILE A 9 1.16 0.30 6.52
CA ILE A 9 -0.09 1.07 6.59
C ILE A 9 -1.19 0.17 7.13
N THR A 10 -1.67 0.47 8.33
CA THR A 10 -2.87 -0.16 8.90
C THR A 10 -4.13 0.53 8.39
N GLY A 11 -5.22 -0.22 8.18
CA GLY A 11 -6.44 0.33 7.60
C GLY A 11 -6.29 0.74 6.13
N ALA A 12 -5.40 0.09 5.38
CA ALA A 12 -4.99 0.48 4.02
C ALA A 12 -6.07 0.30 2.93
N THR A 13 -7.29 -0.07 3.28
CA THR A 13 -8.35 -0.38 2.30
C THR A 13 -9.21 0.81 1.90
N ALA A 14 -9.26 1.86 2.73
CA ALA A 14 -10.11 3.03 2.50
C ALA A 14 -9.64 4.26 3.30
N GLY A 15 -10.27 5.41 3.05
CA GLY A 15 -10.04 6.63 3.81
C GLY A 15 -8.58 7.09 3.79
N LEU A 16 -8.11 7.62 4.91
CA LEU A 16 -6.75 8.15 5.02
C LEU A 16 -5.66 7.09 4.80
N GLY A 17 -5.88 5.85 5.23
CA GLY A 17 -4.91 4.77 5.01
C GLY A 17 -4.67 4.54 3.51
N TRP A 18 -5.73 4.53 2.72
CA TRP A 18 -5.63 4.41 1.27
C TRP A 18 -4.97 5.64 0.62
N GLU A 19 -5.35 6.85 1.04
CA GLU A 19 -4.74 8.08 0.53
C GLU A 19 -3.23 8.15 0.82
N PHE A 20 -2.81 7.75 2.03
CA PHE A 20 -1.39 7.67 2.36
C PHE A 20 -0.66 6.61 1.53
N ALA A 21 -1.27 5.47 1.25
CA ALA A 21 -0.67 4.44 0.40
C ALA A 21 -0.37 4.99 -1.00
N GLN A 22 -1.35 5.66 -1.63
CA GLN A 22 -1.15 6.29 -2.95
C GLN A 22 -0.05 7.36 -2.92
N GLN A 23 -0.08 8.26 -1.93
CA GLN A 23 0.90 9.34 -1.84
C GLN A 23 2.34 8.87 -1.55
N LEU A 24 2.50 7.80 -0.77
CA LEU A 24 3.81 7.21 -0.47
C LEU A 24 4.33 6.41 -1.67
N ALA A 25 3.48 5.63 -2.34
CA ALA A 25 3.85 4.93 -3.57
C ALA A 25 4.32 5.89 -4.67
N ALA A 26 3.61 7.00 -4.88
CA ALA A 26 3.98 8.06 -5.83
C ALA A 26 5.36 8.69 -5.53
N ARG A 27 5.86 8.55 -4.30
CA ARG A 27 7.20 9.00 -3.87
C ARG A 27 8.27 7.90 -3.94
N GLY A 28 7.94 6.73 -4.49
CA GLY A 28 8.84 5.57 -4.63
C GLY A 28 9.01 4.75 -3.35
N VAL A 29 8.08 4.87 -2.40
CA VAL A 29 8.09 4.10 -1.14
C VAL A 29 7.41 2.76 -1.37
N HIS A 30 8.06 1.67 -0.97
CA HIS A 30 7.44 0.34 -0.95
C HIS A 30 6.41 0.25 0.16
N LEU A 31 5.41 -0.60 0.00
CA LEU A 31 4.26 -0.63 0.90
C LEU A 31 4.03 -2.01 1.48
N CYS A 32 3.57 -2.03 2.72
CA CYS A 32 2.98 -3.17 3.38
C CYS A 32 1.57 -2.77 3.83
N LEU A 33 0.55 -3.30 3.16
CA LEU A 33 -0.84 -2.92 3.33
C LEU A 33 -1.53 -3.90 4.28
N VAL A 34 -2.05 -3.39 5.39
CA VAL A 34 -2.72 -4.19 6.42
C VAL A 34 -4.20 -3.87 6.51
N GLY A 35 -5.04 -4.90 6.58
CA GLY A 35 -6.46 -4.78 6.85
C GLY A 35 -7.21 -6.10 6.69
N ARG A 36 -8.54 -6.04 6.84
CA ARG A 36 -9.40 -7.23 6.93
C ARG A 36 -9.87 -7.79 5.59
N ARG A 37 -9.94 -6.96 4.55
CA ARG A 37 -10.47 -7.33 3.23
C ARG A 37 -9.34 -7.71 2.28
N LEU A 38 -8.92 -8.98 2.31
CA LEU A 38 -7.80 -9.49 1.51
C LEU A 38 -7.93 -9.16 0.01
N SER A 39 -9.07 -9.46 -0.62
CA SER A 39 -9.25 -9.24 -2.06
C SER A 39 -9.10 -7.77 -2.44
N LEU A 40 -9.61 -6.85 -1.60
CA LEU A 40 -9.46 -5.41 -1.83
C LEU A 40 -8.00 -4.97 -1.63
N LEU A 41 -7.30 -5.49 -0.62
CA LEU A 41 -5.87 -5.22 -0.43
C LEU A 41 -5.02 -5.71 -1.60
N GLN A 42 -5.32 -6.89 -2.15
CA GLN A 42 -4.62 -7.44 -3.32
C GLN A 42 -4.84 -6.58 -4.56
N GLN A 43 -6.08 -6.14 -4.80
CA GLN A 43 -6.39 -5.21 -5.89
C GLN A 43 -5.61 -3.91 -5.75
N HIS A 44 -5.62 -3.32 -4.54
CA HIS A 44 -4.88 -2.10 -4.23
C HIS A 44 -3.37 -2.27 -4.39
N ALA A 45 -2.81 -3.38 -3.92
CA ALA A 45 -1.39 -3.67 -4.06
C ALA A 45 -0.98 -3.78 -5.53
N ALA A 46 -1.75 -4.50 -6.34
CA ALA A 46 -1.52 -4.62 -7.78
C ALA A 46 -1.60 -3.26 -8.49
N ASP A 47 -2.60 -2.43 -8.17
CA ASP A 47 -2.77 -1.10 -8.75
C ASP A 47 -1.59 -0.17 -8.41
N LEU A 48 -1.17 -0.14 -7.14
CA LEU A 48 -0.03 0.67 -6.69
C LEU A 48 1.28 0.22 -7.34
N SER A 49 1.52 -1.09 -7.43
CA SER A 49 2.69 -1.63 -8.10
C SER A 49 2.72 -1.33 -9.59
N ALA A 50 1.58 -1.45 -10.28
CA ALA A 50 1.48 -1.15 -11.71
C ALA A 50 1.65 0.35 -12.00
N ARG A 51 1.08 1.23 -11.18
CA ARG A 51 1.12 2.69 -11.39
C ARG A 51 2.46 3.32 -11.04
N TYR A 52 3.09 2.86 -9.96
CA TYR A 52 4.24 3.56 -9.37
C TYR A 52 5.53 2.74 -9.37
N GLY A 53 5.50 1.48 -9.83
CA GLY A 53 6.68 0.61 -9.88
C GLY A 53 7.22 0.22 -8.50
N VAL A 54 6.42 0.37 -7.44
CA VAL A 54 6.81 0.02 -6.07
C VAL A 54 6.39 -1.42 -5.74
N ARG A 55 7.14 -2.10 -4.86
CA ARG A 55 6.66 -3.33 -4.22
C ARG A 55 5.54 -2.99 -3.23
N SER A 56 4.47 -3.77 -3.26
CA SER A 56 3.33 -3.65 -2.35
C SER A 56 2.94 -5.02 -1.83
N GLU A 57 3.24 -5.28 -0.56
CA GLU A 57 2.92 -6.53 0.13
C GLU A 57 1.61 -6.41 0.89
N VAL A 58 0.87 -7.52 0.99
CA VAL A 58 -0.44 -7.56 1.64
C VAL A 58 -0.38 -8.41 2.90
N ILE A 59 -0.87 -7.88 4.01
CA ILE A 59 -1.07 -8.62 5.25
C ILE A 59 -2.56 -8.53 5.63
N ALA A 60 -3.26 -9.67 5.54
CA ALA A 60 -4.62 -9.77 6.05
C ALA A 60 -4.59 -10.07 7.55
N LEU A 61 -5.18 -9.17 8.34
CA LEU A 61 -5.27 -9.26 9.81
C LEU A 61 -6.62 -8.68 10.25
N ASP A 62 -7.17 -9.24 11.33
CA ASP A 62 -8.38 -8.75 12.03
C ASP A 62 -8.04 -7.66 13.05
#